data_AF-A0A4U8TMJ6-F1
#
_entry.id   AF-A0A4U8TMJ6-F1
#
_cell.length_a   1.000
_cell.length_b   1.000
_cell.length_c   1.000
_cell.angle_alpha   90.00
_cell.angle_beta   90.00
_cell.angle_gamma   90.00
#
_symmetry.space_group_name_H-M   'P 1'
#
loop_
_entity.id
_entity.type
_entity.pdbx_description
1 polymer ?
#
loop_
_entity_poly.entity_id
_entity_poly.type
_entity_poly.pdbx_seq_one_letter_code
_entity_poly.pdbx_strand_id
1 'polypeptide(L)' 'MSNQKTQNQEQIDYSPEDISTEEQGFEEMLEKAKVVLNKLNSQEVTLKESLALYEKGMQSLKNAEEILEQAKLRYQEIKD' A
#
# COMPACT_ATOMS: atom_id res chain seq x y z
N MET A 1 -26.29 -34.68 30.23
CA MET A 1 -26.44 -33.28 30.67
C MET A 1 -25.73 -32.41 29.66
N SER A 2 -26.51 -31.55 28.99
CA SER A 2 -26.09 -30.31 28.32
C SER A 2 -25.26 -29.44 29.29
N ASN A 3 -24.50 -28.40 28.91
CA ASN A 3 -24.37 -27.63 27.69
C ASN A 3 -23.12 -26.73 27.87
N GLN A 4 -22.47 -26.38 26.75
CA GLN A 4 -21.93 -25.05 26.42
C GLN A 4 -20.84 -24.42 27.30
N LYS A 5 -19.70 -24.08 26.67
CA LYS A 5 -19.54 -22.75 26.08
C LYS A 5 -18.33 -22.70 25.14
N THR A 6 -18.67 -22.54 23.86
CA THR A 6 -17.87 -21.94 22.80
C THR A 6 -17.33 -20.58 23.24
N GLN A 7 -16.04 -20.35 23.06
CA GLN A 7 -15.44 -19.02 22.83
C GLN A 7 -14.41 -19.24 21.72
N ASN A 8 -14.83 -19.14 20.45
CA ASN A 8 -14.53 -18.00 19.59
C ASN A 8 -13.07 -17.55 19.72
N GLN A 9 -12.17 -18.30 19.08
CA GLN A 9 -10.98 -17.70 18.50
C GLN A 9 -11.45 -17.04 17.21
N GLU A 10 -11.43 -15.71 17.15
CA GLU A 10 -11.41 -15.00 15.87
C GLU A 10 -10.08 -15.36 15.21
N GLN A 11 -10.09 -16.50 14.53
CA GLN A 11 -9.02 -16.94 13.67
C GLN A 11 -9.01 -15.92 12.52
N ILE A 12 -8.06 -15.00 12.54
CA ILE A 12 -7.88 -14.06 11.44
C ILE A 12 -7.45 -14.93 10.25
N ASP A 13 -8.40 -15.19 9.36
CA ASP A 13 -8.24 -15.97 8.13
C ASP A 13 -7.43 -15.14 7.14
N TYR A 14 -6.12 -15.05 7.38
CA TYR A 14 -5.20 -14.46 6.43
C TYR A 14 -5.00 -15.44 5.29
N SER A 15 -5.70 -15.21 4.17
CA SER A 15 -5.37 -15.90 2.93
C SER A 15 -4.04 -15.37 2.39
N PRO A 16 -3.10 -16.23 1.95
CA PRO A 16 -1.89 -15.80 1.25
C PRO A 16 -2.16 -14.94 0.01
N GLU A 17 -3.39 -14.92 -0.51
CA GLU A 17 -3.80 -13.99 -1.56
C GLU A 17 -3.73 -12.51 -1.14
N ASP A 18 -4.08 -12.16 0.11
CA ASP A 18 -4.17 -10.75 0.56
C ASP A 18 -2.81 -10.03 0.52
N ILE A 19 -1.74 -10.73 0.92
CA ILE A 19 -0.35 -10.20 0.88
C ILE A 19 0.07 -9.94 -0.57
N SER A 20 -0.31 -10.81 -1.50
CA SER A 20 0.06 -10.67 -2.92
C SER A 20 -0.61 -9.45 -3.57
N THR A 21 -1.85 -9.14 -3.18
CA THR A 21 -2.58 -7.95 -3.65
C THR A 21 -2.00 -6.65 -3.12
N GLU A 22 -1.55 -6.63 -1.87
CA GLU A 22 -0.92 -5.44 -1.27
C GLU A 22 0.47 -5.19 -1.83
N GLU A 23 1.24 -6.25 -2.06
CA GLU A 23 2.56 -6.17 -2.71
C GLU A 23 2.44 -5.67 -4.15
N GLN A 24 1.45 -6.18 -4.91
CA GLN A 24 1.12 -5.66 -6.24
C GLN A 24 0.69 -4.17 -6.19
N GLY A 25 -0.11 -3.78 -5.20
CA GLY A 25 -0.51 -2.38 -5.02
C GLY A 25 0.66 -1.47 -4.71
N PHE A 26 1.59 -1.91 -3.85
CA PHE A 26 2.80 -1.16 -3.51
C PHE A 26 3.70 -0.95 -4.73
N GLU A 27 4.03 -2.02 -5.45
CA GLU A 27 4.88 -1.97 -6.64
C GLU A 27 4.26 -1.10 -7.74
N GLU A 28 2.94 -1.14 -7.92
CA GLU A 28 2.24 -0.28 -8.87
C GLU A 28 2.33 1.21 -8.49
N MET A 29 2.19 1.55 -7.20
CA MET A 29 2.34 2.93 -6.72
C MET A 29 3.78 3.44 -6.87
N LEU A 30 4.76 2.58 -6.59
CA LEU A 30 6.17 2.90 -6.76
C LEU A 30 6.53 3.13 -8.24
N GLU A 31 6.01 2.31 -9.14
CA GLU A 31 6.21 2.48 -10.58
C GLU A 31 5.58 3.78 -11.09
N LYS A 32 4.37 4.12 -10.63
CA LYS A 32 3.73 5.41 -10.96
C LYS A 32 4.59 6.59 -10.53
N ALA A 33 5.19 6.54 -9.34
CA ALA A 33 6.10 7.58 -8.86
C ALA A 33 7.39 7.67 -9.72
N LYS A 34 7.99 6.54 -10.11
CA LYS A 34 9.16 6.50 -11.01
C LYS A 34 8.84 7.11 -12.38
N VAL A 35 7.68 6.78 -12.96
CA VAL A 35 7.24 7.34 -14.25
C VAL A 35 7.08 8.86 -14.17
N VAL A 36 6.51 9.37 -13.07
CA VAL A 36 6.39 10.81 -12.83
C VAL A 36 7.77 11.48 -12.77
N LEU A 37 8.69 10.91 -11.99
CA LEU A 37 10.08 11.40 -11.89
C LEU A 37 10.79 11.45 -13.24
N ASN A 38 10.65 10.39 -14.04
CA ASN A 38 11.22 10.34 -15.38
C ASN A 38 10.66 11.43 -16.30
N LYS A 39 9.34 11.71 -16.22
CA LYS A 39 8.71 12.80 -16.98
C LYS A 39 9.18 14.17 -16.52
N LEU A 40 9.32 14.40 -15.21
CA LEU A 40 9.86 15.65 -14.68
C LEU A 40 11.31 15.90 -15.10
N ASN A 41 12.10 14.83 -15.27
CA ASN A 41 13.48 14.91 -15.75
C ASN A 41 13.58 15.15 -17.27
N SER A 42 12.54 14.81 -18.04
CA SER A 42 12.48 15.17 -19.45
C SER A 42 12.21 16.67 -19.59
N GLN A 43 13.09 17.40 -20.26
CA GLN A 43 13.03 18.88 -20.38
C GLN A 43 11.88 19.40 -21.26
N GLU A 44 10.86 18.58 -21.51
CA GLU A 44 9.73 18.84 -22.43
C GLU A 44 8.41 19.11 -21.71
N VAL A 45 8.43 19.44 -20.41
CA VAL A 45 7.21 19.70 -19.62
C VAL A 45 7.08 21.18 -19.27
N THR A 46 5.86 21.71 -19.44
CA THR A 46 5.54 23.07 -18.99
C THR A 46 5.47 23.14 -17.47
N LEU A 47 5.69 24.32 -16.89
CA LEU A 47 5.63 24.51 -15.42
C LEU A 47 4.33 24.01 -14.80
N LYS A 48 3.19 24.22 -15.49
CA LYS A 48 1.87 23.76 -15.03
C LYS A 48 1.78 22.23 -15.02
N GLU A 49 2.33 21.58 -16.03
CA GLU A 49 2.37 20.11 -16.10
C GLU A 49 3.35 19.55 -15.07
N SER A 50 4.48 20.20 -14.83
CA SER A 50 5.44 19.81 -13.80
C SER A 50 4.82 19.83 -12.40
N LEU A 51 4.01 20.85 -12.09
CA LEU A 51 3.26 20.92 -10.84
C LEU A 51 2.26 19.76 -10.69
N ALA A 52 1.45 19.52 -11.73
CA ALA A 52 0.47 18.44 -11.71
C ALA A 52 1.13 17.05 -11.62
N LEU A 53 2.24 16.85 -12.31
CA LEU A 53 3.04 15.62 -12.23
C LEU A 53 3.62 15.44 -10.83
N TYR A 54 4.21 16.48 -10.25
CA TYR A 54 4.75 16.43 -8.89
C TYR A 54 3.69 16.03 -7.85
N GLU A 55 2.52 16.68 -7.88
CA GLU A 55 1.39 16.34 -6.99
C GLU A 55 0.97 14.88 -7.14
N LYS A 56 0.88 14.38 -8.38
CA LYS A 56 0.55 12.98 -8.66
C LYS A 56 1.61 12.01 -8.16
N GLY A 57 2.89 12.34 -8.32
CA GLY A 57 4.00 11.54 -7.81
C GLY A 57 3.97 11.45 -6.29
N MET A 58 3.79 12.59 -5.63
CA MET A 58 3.65 12.67 -4.17
C MET A 58 2.48 11.85 -3.65
N GLN A 59 1.32 11.89 -4.31
CA GLN A 59 0.18 11.06 -3.91
C GLN A 59 0.48 9.57 -4.07
N SER A 60 1.20 9.17 -5.13
CA SER A 60 1.57 7.77 -5.35
C SER A 60 2.53 7.27 -4.25
N LEU A 61 3.52 8.09 -3.87
CA LEU A 61 4.44 7.78 -2.78
C LEU A 61 3.71 7.66 -1.44
N LYS A 62 2.79 8.57 -1.14
CA LYS A 62 1.99 8.52 0.08
C LYS A 62 1.17 7.22 0.17
N ASN A 63 0.54 6.82 -0.91
CA ASN A 63 -0.23 5.57 -0.93
C ASN A 63 0.67 4.34 -0.71
N ALA A 64 1.89 4.35 -1.28
CA ALA A 64 2.87 3.30 -1.03
C ALA A 64 3.33 3.26 0.45
N GLU A 65 3.54 4.41 1.08
CA GLU A 65 3.85 4.51 2.51
C GLU A 65 2.72 3.96 3.39
N GLU A 66 1.45 4.28 3.05
CA GLU A 66 0.29 3.75 3.76
C GLU A 66 0.23 2.21 3.70
N ILE A 67 0.51 1.60 2.55
CA ILE A 67 0.57 0.14 2.41
C ILE A 67 1.65 -0.46 3.33
N LEU A 68 2.84 0.15 3.39
CA LEU A 68 3.92 -0.31 4.26
C LEU A 68 3.57 -0.17 5.75
N GLU A 69 2.87 0.90 6.13
CA GLU A 69 2.43 1.11 7.51
C GLU A 69 1.39 0.08 7.93
N GLN A 70 0.41 -0.22 7.05
CA GLN A 70 -0.55 -1.30 7.29
C GLN A 70 0.12 -2.66 7.43
N ALA A 71 1.07 -3.00 6.54
CA ALA A 71 1.83 -4.24 6.62
C ALA A 71 2.60 -4.34 7.94
N LYS A 72 3.20 -3.23 8.40
CA LYS A 72 3.92 -3.17 9.68
C LYS A 72 3.00 -3.36 10.89
N LEU A 73 1.83 -2.71 10.90
CA LEU A 73 0.84 -2.86 11.97
C LEU A 73 0.38 -4.31 12.08
N ARG A 74 0.02 -4.95 10.96
CA ARG A 74 -0.37 -6.37 10.94
C ARG A 74 0.74 -7.30 11.43
N TYR A 75 1.99 -7.03 11.06
CA TYR A 75 3.13 -7.80 11.58
C TYR A 75 3.25 -7.70 13.10
N GLN A 76 2.98 -6.52 13.66
CA GLN A 76 3.00 -6.31 15.12
C GLN A 76 1.87 -7.09 15.80
N GLU A 77 0.65 -7.09 15.22
CA GLU A 77 -0.50 -7.85 15.74
C GLU A 77 -0.28 -9.36 15.77
N ILE A 78 0.47 -9.92 14.80
CA ILE A 78 0.78 -11.36 14.75
C ILE A 78 1.88 -11.75 15.77
N LYS A 79 2.74 -10.79 16.14
CA LYS A 79 3.89 -11.04 17.01
C LYS A 79 3.52 -11.07 18.50
N ASP A 80 2.43 -10.40 18.89
CA ASP A 80 1.92 -10.31 20.27
C ASP A 80 1.02 -11.50 20.64
#